data_AF-A0AA38IV65-F1
#
_entry.id   AF-A0AA38IV65-F1
#
_cell.length_a   1.000
_cell.length_b   1.000
_cell.length_c   1.000
_cell.angle_alpha   90.00
_cell.angle_beta   90.00
_cell.angle_gamma   90.00
#
_symmetry.space_group_name_H-M   'P 1'
#
loop_
_entity.id
_entity.type
_entity.pdbx_description
1 polymer ?
#
loop_
_entity_poly.entity_id
_entity_poly.type
_entity_poly.pdbx_seq_one_letter_code
_entity_poly.pdbx_strand_id
1 'polypeptide(L)'
;MQKKNEEKAIFLLDFLKNYARKVPGWSEPFVRLCTVWRFCSPKGYEFGRKHLSKLPSNITIPRYLGPFNGTSGLIKERLQAEIANLKNPIERVCSLIIDDISIREKMFYSRSEDCIYGLSSSSASTVSQNQT
;
A
#
# COMPACT_ATOMS: atom_id res chain seq x y z
N MET A 1 0.55 -19.56 -14.73
CA MET A 1 1.86 -19.82 -14.07
C MET A 1 2.99 -18.92 -14.59
N GLN A 2 3.05 -18.57 -15.88
CA GLN A 2 4.11 -17.70 -16.45
C GLN A 2 4.32 -16.35 -15.73
N LYS A 3 3.24 -15.61 -15.44
CA LYS A 3 3.31 -14.26 -14.84
C LYS A 3 4.06 -14.17 -13.50
N LYS A 4 3.93 -15.19 -12.63
CA LYS A 4 4.65 -15.25 -11.35
C LYS A 4 6.15 -15.48 -11.51
N ASN A 5 6.55 -16.19 -12.56
CA ASN A 5 7.96 -16.43 -12.85
C ASN A 5 8.62 -15.17 -13.43
N GLU A 6 7.88 -14.39 -14.21
CA GLU A 6 8.31 -13.09 -14.73
C GLU A 6 8.55 -12.08 -13.60
N GLU A 7 7.64 -11.95 -12.63
CA GLU A 7 7.81 -11.02 -11.50
C GLU A 7 9.06 -11.33 -10.66
N LYS A 8 9.32 -12.61 -10.38
CA LYS A 8 10.54 -13.05 -9.68
C LYS A 8 11.80 -12.76 -10.51
N ALA A 9 11.75 -12.99 -11.82
CA ALA A 9 12.87 -12.69 -12.71
C ALA A 9 13.15 -11.18 -12.76
N ILE A 10 12.13 -10.34 -12.86
CA ILE A 10 12.24 -8.88 -12.81
C ILE A 10 12.88 -8.45 -11.49
N PHE A 11 12.43 -9.03 -10.36
CA PHE A 11 13.01 -8.74 -9.06
C PHE A 11 14.52 -9.02 -9.03
N LEU A 12 14.93 -10.21 -9.44
CA LEU A 12 16.33 -10.61 -9.43
C LEU A 12 17.19 -9.76 -10.37
N LEU A 13 16.69 -9.51 -11.59
CA LEU A 13 17.40 -8.70 -12.58
C LEU A 13 17.61 -7.27 -12.10
N ASP A 14 16.58 -6.63 -11.54
CA ASP A 14 16.71 -5.26 -11.05
C ASP A 14 17.50 -5.18 -9.75
N PHE A 15 17.45 -6.22 -8.91
CA PHE A 15 18.34 -6.34 -7.76
C PHE A 15 19.81 -6.37 -8.22
N LEU A 16 20.15 -7.23 -9.18
CA LEU A 16 21.51 -7.35 -9.72
C LEU A 16 21.97 -6.08 -10.42
N LYS A 17 21.12 -5.47 -11.25
CA LYS A 17 21.43 -4.17 -11.88
C LYS A 17 21.74 -3.10 -10.85
N ASN A 18 21.03 -3.09 -9.73
CA ASN A 18 21.26 -2.11 -8.67
C ASN A 18 22.48 -2.42 -7.80
N TYR A 19 22.84 -3.69 -7.65
CA TYR A 19 24.01 -4.12 -6.90
C TYR A 19 25.30 -3.46 -7.43
N ALA A 20 25.45 -3.41 -8.76
CA ALA A 20 26.63 -2.80 -9.41
C ALA A 20 26.64 -1.26 -9.38
N ARG A 21 25.54 -0.60 -9.01
CA ARG A 21 25.40 0.86 -9.11
C ARG A 21 25.81 1.57 -7.81
N LYS A 22 26.56 2.66 -7.96
CA LYS A 22 26.90 3.56 -6.83
C LYS A 22 25.63 4.15 -6.21
N VAL A 23 24.71 4.66 -7.03
CA VAL A 23 23.37 5.12 -6.63
C VAL A 23 22.32 4.18 -7.23
N PRO A 24 21.52 3.49 -6.41
CA PRO A 24 20.48 2.60 -6.94
C PRO A 24 19.36 3.41 -7.60
N GLY A 25 18.85 2.89 -8.71
CA GLY A 25 17.64 3.35 -9.37
C GLY A 25 16.68 2.17 -9.49
N TRP A 26 15.54 2.26 -8.81
CA TRP A 26 14.57 1.16 -8.73
C TRP A 26 13.46 1.35 -9.75
N SER A 27 13.11 0.27 -10.46
CA SER A 27 11.91 0.25 -11.28
C SER A 27 10.67 0.17 -10.39
N GLU A 28 9.54 0.62 -10.92
CA GLU A 28 8.26 0.52 -10.21
C GLU A 28 7.89 -0.95 -9.86
N PRO A 29 8.00 -1.95 -10.77
CA PRO A 29 7.74 -3.34 -10.42
C PRO A 29 8.61 -3.86 -9.27
N PHE A 30 9.89 -3.48 -9.24
CA PHE A 30 10.81 -3.86 -8.17
C PHE A 30 10.37 -3.27 -6.83
N VAL A 31 10.05 -1.98 -6.78
CA VAL A 31 9.59 -1.33 -5.55
C VAL A 31 8.26 -1.91 -5.08
N ARG A 32 7.32 -2.22 -5.99
CA ARG A 32 6.06 -2.89 -5.64
C ARG A 32 6.30 -4.24 -4.94
N LEU A 33 7.21 -5.06 -5.45
CA LEU A 33 7.57 -6.34 -4.81
C LEU A 33 8.24 -6.13 -3.44
N CYS A 34 9.11 -5.14 -3.30
CA CYS A 34 9.68 -4.75 -2.01
C CYS A 34 8.60 -4.29 -1.01
N THR A 35 7.59 -3.54 -1.46
CA THR A 35 6.45 -3.13 -0.63
C THR A 35 5.66 -4.34 -0.14
N VAL A 36 5.34 -5.29 -1.03
CA VAL A 36 4.65 -6.52 -0.66
C VAL A 36 5.46 -7.33 0.35
N TRP A 37 6.77 -7.53 0.10
CA TRP A 37 7.64 -8.25 1.03
C TRP A 37 7.67 -7.57 2.40
N ARG A 38 7.84 -6.25 2.45
CA ARG A 38 7.80 -5.49 3.71
C ARG A 38 6.47 -5.66 4.45
N PHE A 39 5.35 -5.62 3.74
CA PHE A 39 4.03 -5.79 4.35
C PHE A 39 3.84 -7.21 4.92
N CYS A 40 4.22 -8.24 4.17
CA CYS A 40 4.10 -9.63 4.61
C CYS A 40 5.08 -10.00 5.74
N SER A 41 6.29 -9.43 5.74
CA SER A 41 7.29 -9.71 6.76
C SER A 41 8.20 -8.49 7.01
N PRO A 42 7.80 -7.56 7.89
CA PRO A 42 8.58 -6.36 8.16
C PRO A 42 9.98 -6.67 8.70
N LYS A 43 10.07 -7.61 9.65
CA LYS A 43 11.36 -8.06 10.22
C LYS A 43 12.23 -8.76 9.18
N GLY A 44 11.62 -9.58 8.32
CA GLY A 44 12.33 -10.26 7.24
C GLY A 44 12.87 -9.29 6.20
N TYR A 45 12.09 -8.28 5.84
CA TYR A 45 12.53 -7.22 4.93
C TYR A 45 13.67 -6.38 5.53
N GLU A 46 13.59 -6.02 6.81
CA GLU A 46 14.68 -5.31 7.51
C GLU A 46 15.95 -6.13 7.60
N PHE A 47 15.84 -7.42 7.91
CA PHE A 47 16.96 -8.34 7.85
C PHE A 47 17.56 -8.39 6.43
N GLY A 48 16.69 -8.51 5.42
CA GLY A 48 17.06 -8.40 4.01
C GLY A 48 17.83 -7.13 3.70
N ARG A 49 17.36 -5.95 4.12
CA ARG A 49 18.07 -4.67 3.87
C ARG A 49 19.46 -4.60 4.50
N LYS A 50 19.67 -5.25 5.65
CA LYS A 50 20.98 -5.28 6.32
C LYS A 50 22.00 -6.13 5.56
N HIS A 51 21.56 -7.22 4.93
CA HIS A 51 22.44 -8.20 4.30
C HIS A 51 22.44 -8.15 2.76
N LEU A 52 21.37 -7.63 2.17
CA LEU A 52 21.20 -7.39 0.75
C LEU A 52 21.31 -5.89 0.52
N SER A 53 22.47 -5.46 0.03
CA SER A 53 22.69 -4.06 -0.32
C SER A 53 21.68 -3.60 -1.39
N LYS A 54 21.32 -2.31 -1.37
CA LYS A 54 20.53 -1.64 -2.42
C LYS A 54 19.02 -1.95 -2.46
N LEU A 55 18.44 -2.50 -1.40
CA LEU A 55 16.99 -2.51 -1.21
C LEU A 55 16.42 -1.11 -0.86
N PRO A 56 15.22 -0.75 -1.34
CA PRO A 56 14.58 0.53 -1.01
C PRO A 56 14.40 0.72 0.49
N SER A 57 14.63 1.94 0.96
CA SER A 57 14.45 2.27 2.37
C SER A 57 12.98 2.41 2.76
N ASN A 58 12.71 2.43 4.07
CA ASN A 58 11.37 2.69 4.61
C ASN A 58 10.81 4.06 4.24
N ILE A 59 11.68 5.02 3.91
CA ILE A 59 11.28 6.36 3.44
C ILE A 59 11.05 6.34 1.92
N THR A 60 11.83 5.53 1.20
CA THR A 60 11.72 5.40 -0.25
C THR A 60 10.43 4.72 -0.66
N ILE A 61 10.03 3.64 0.01
CA ILE A 61 8.81 2.89 -0.34
C ILE A 61 7.57 3.79 -0.38
N PRO A 62 7.23 4.56 0.67
CA PRO A 62 6.08 5.47 0.64
C PRO A 62 6.15 6.52 -0.47
N ARG A 63 7.35 7.04 -0.79
CA ARG A 63 7.51 8.04 -1.87
C ARG A 63 7.14 7.47 -3.25
N TYR A 64 7.40 6.19 -3.47
CA TYR A 64 7.03 5.51 -4.72
C TYR A 64 5.55 5.13 -4.78
N LEU A 65 4.88 5.00 -3.64
CA LEU A 65 3.44 4.72 -3.57
C LEU A 65 2.59 5.97 -3.82
N GLY A 66 3.19 7.17 -3.73
CA GLY A 66 2.48 8.43 -3.94
C GLY A 66 1.54 8.79 -2.79
N PRO A 67 0.88 9.97 -2.88
CA PRO A 67 -0.16 10.35 -1.93
C PRO A 67 -1.32 9.36 -2.02
N PHE A 68 -1.69 8.78 -0.88
CA PHE A 68 -2.79 7.82 -0.77
C PHE A 68 -3.98 8.50 -0.09
N ASN A 69 -5.07 8.69 -0.83
CA ASN A 69 -6.27 9.40 -0.37
C ASN A 69 -7.23 8.46 0.39
N GLY A 70 -6.68 7.62 1.27
CA GLY A 70 -7.46 6.65 2.05
C GLY A 70 -7.87 5.38 1.31
N THR A 71 -8.42 4.42 2.07
CA THR A 71 -8.70 3.05 1.63
C THR A 71 -9.80 2.94 0.58
N SER A 72 -10.73 3.88 0.51
CA SER A 72 -11.90 3.82 -0.38
C SER A 72 -11.53 3.83 -1.86
N GLY A 73 -10.56 4.65 -2.27
CA GLY A 73 -10.11 4.75 -3.66
C GLY A 73 -9.47 3.46 -4.16
N LEU A 74 -8.52 2.90 -3.39
CA LEU A 74 -7.83 1.67 -3.76
C LEU A 74 -8.73 0.45 -3.74
N ILE A 75 -9.69 0.36 -2.81
CA ILE A 75 -10.67 -0.73 -2.80
C ILE A 75 -11.51 -0.69 -4.07
N LYS A 76 -11.99 0.49 -4.47
CA LYS A 76 -12.76 0.66 -5.70
C LYS A 76 -11.95 0.25 -6.94
N GLU A 77 -10.74 0.76 -7.09
CA GLU A 77 -9.86 0.41 -8.23
C GLU A 77 -9.56 -1.09 -8.26
N ARG A 78 -9.32 -1.69 -7.09
CA ARG A 78 -9.05 -3.12 -6.98
C ARG A 78 -10.25 -3.95 -7.40
N LEU A 79 -11.44 -3.61 -6.91
CA LEU A 79 -12.69 -4.29 -7.28
C LEU A 79 -12.98 -4.15 -8.78
N GLN A 80 -12.77 -2.96 -9.36
CA GLN A 80 -12.91 -2.74 -10.80
C GLN A 80 -11.96 -3.62 -11.61
N ALA A 81 -10.69 -3.71 -11.20
CA ALA A 81 -9.71 -4.57 -11.84
C ALA A 81 -10.07 -6.06 -11.71
N GLU A 82 -10.64 -6.49 -10.58
CA GLU A 82 -11.09 -7.86 -10.40
C GLU A 82 -12.31 -8.19 -11.27
N ILE A 83 -13.32 -7.31 -11.31
CA ILE A 83 -14.50 -7.48 -12.18
C ILE A 83 -14.10 -7.58 -13.66
N ALA A 84 -13.11 -6.80 -14.11
CA ALA A 84 -12.62 -6.85 -15.48
C ALA A 84 -12.03 -8.22 -15.88
N ASN A 85 -11.56 -9.02 -14.90
CA ASN A 85 -11.03 -10.36 -15.14
C ASN A 85 -12.10 -11.47 -15.12
N LEU A 86 -13.32 -11.16 -14.68
CA LEU A 86 -14.43 -12.12 -14.60
C LEU A 86 -15.17 -12.17 -15.94
N LYS A 87 -15.03 -13.31 -16.63
CA LYS A 87 -15.60 -13.54 -17.97
C LYS A 87 -17.06 -13.98 -17.90
N ASN A 88 -17.43 -14.74 -16.88
CA ASN A 88 -18.77 -15.29 -16.74
C ASN A 88 -19.67 -14.32 -15.97
N PRO A 89 -20.93 -14.09 -16.40
CA PRO A 89 -21.86 -13.23 -15.68
C PRO A 89 -22.18 -13.72 -14.25
N ILE A 90 -22.21 -15.04 -14.04
CA ILE A 90 -22.52 -15.64 -12.73
C ILE A 90 -21.43 -15.33 -11.71
N GLU A 91 -20.15 -15.27 -12.14
CA GLU A 91 -19.03 -14.93 -11.26
C GLU A 91 -19.10 -13.48 -10.74
N ARG A 92 -19.90 -12.62 -11.38
CA ARG A 92 -20.08 -11.21 -10.98
C ARG A 92 -21.12 -11.05 -9.88
N VAL A 93 -21.82 -12.12 -9.51
CA VAL A 93 -22.74 -12.13 -8.38
C VAL A 93 -21.92 -12.31 -7.10
N CYS A 94 -22.02 -11.35 -6.17
CA CYS A 94 -21.31 -11.40 -4.90
C CYS A 94 -22.22 -11.08 -3.72
N SER A 95 -21.90 -11.65 -2.56
CA SER A 95 -22.50 -11.26 -1.28
C SER A 95 -21.65 -10.17 -0.63
N LEU A 96 -22.30 -9.11 -0.12
CA LEU A 96 -21.65 -8.11 0.70
C LEU A 96 -21.85 -8.49 2.17
N ILE A 97 -20.75 -8.83 2.84
CA ILE A 97 -20.74 -9.13 4.27
C ILE A 97 -20.04 -7.95 4.97
N ILE A 98 -20.76 -7.34 5.91
CA ILE A 98 -20.26 -6.22 6.71
C ILE A 98 -20.26 -6.71 8.16
N ASP A 99 -19.14 -6.51 8.83
CA ASP A 99 -18.98 -6.80 10.24
C ASP A 99 -18.21 -5.64 10.89
N ASP A 100 -18.53 -5.36 12.15
CA ASP A 100 -17.95 -4.25 12.89
C ASP A 100 -16.80 -4.76 13.76
N ILE A 101 -15.70 -4.01 13.74
CA ILE A 101 -14.55 -4.29 14.62
C ILE A 101 -14.43 -3.20 15.67
N SER A 102 -14.39 -3.61 16.94
CA SER A 102 -14.13 -2.68 18.05
C SER A 102 -12.68 -2.22 18.01
N ILE A 103 -12.49 -0.93 17.77
CA ILE A 103 -11.17 -0.28 17.81
C ILE A 103 -11.06 0.46 19.15
N ARG A 104 -9.86 0.44 19.76
CA ARG A 104 -9.62 1.24 20.97
C ARG A 104 -9.71 2.72 20.63
N GLU A 105 -10.59 3.44 21.32
CA GLU A 105 -10.71 4.89 21.20
C GLU A 105 -9.38 5.56 21.53
N LYS A 106 -8.85 6.29 20.55
CA LYS A 106 -7.65 7.11 20.69
C LYS A 106 -7.80 8.35 19.82
N MET A 107 -7.46 9.48 20.41
CA MET A 107 -7.33 10.73 19.68
C MET A 107 -5.97 10.74 18.97
N PHE A 108 -5.95 11.01 17.67
CA PHE A 108 -4.71 11.14 16.92
C PHE A 108 -4.75 12.31 15.97
N TYR A 109 -3.65 13.06 15.89
CA TYR A 109 -3.49 14.17 14.97
C TYR A 109 -2.70 13.72 13.73
N SER A 110 -3.29 13.91 12.56
CA SER A 110 -2.67 13.67 11.26
C SER A 110 -2.04 14.96 10.75
N ARG A 111 -0.70 15.01 10.74
CA ARG A 111 0.04 16.16 10.22
C ARG A 111 -0.12 16.37 8.71
N SER A 112 -0.36 15.29 7.97
CA SER A 112 -0.48 15.36 6.50
C SER A 112 -1.79 15.99 6.04
N GLU A 113 -2.83 15.85 6.84
CA GLU A 113 -4.19 16.35 6.54
C GLU A 113 -4.60 17.49 7.47
N ASP A 114 -3.71 17.86 8.40
CA ASP A 114 -3.93 18.85 9.46
C ASP A 114 -5.26 18.66 10.20
N CYS A 115 -5.54 17.43 10.62
CA CYS A 115 -6.82 17.09 11.23
C CYS A 115 -6.68 16.15 12.43
N ILE A 116 -7.65 16.22 13.34
CA ILE A 116 -7.71 15.38 14.53
C ILE A 116 -8.80 14.32 14.35
N TYR A 117 -8.43 13.07 14.53
CA TYR A 117 -9.30 11.91 14.47
C TYR A 117 -9.59 11.37 15.86
N GLY A 118 -10.70 10.63 15.99
CA GLY A 118 -11.13 10.03 17.25
C GLY A 118 -12.00 10.92 18.14
N LEU A 119 -12.32 12.13 17.67
CA LEU A 119 -13.40 12.95 18.22
C LEU A 119 -14.73 12.43 17.68
N SER A 120 -15.26 11.36 18.29
CA SER A 120 -16.66 10.99 18.10
C SER A 120 -17.49 11.93 18.98
N SER A 121 -18.02 13.02 18.42
CA SER A 121 -19.08 13.75 19.10
C SER A 121 -20.33 12.88 19.08
N SER A 122 -20.77 12.43 20.25
CA SER A 122 -22.16 12.03 20.47
C SER A 122 -23.04 13.29 20.41
N SER A 123 -23.08 13.94 19.25
CA SER A 123 -23.97 15.01 18.83
C SER A 123 -23.48 15.51 17.47
N ALA A 124 -24.39 15.57 16.51
CA ALA A 124 -24.16 16.17 15.20
C ALA A 124 -23.47 17.52 15.34
N SER A 125 -22.31 17.71 14.69
CA SER A 125 -21.63 19.01 14.63
C SER A 125 -20.74 19.11 13.39
N THR A 126 -21.32 19.73 12.36
CA THR A 126 -20.74 20.77 11.50
C THR A 126 -19.22 20.79 11.33
N VAL A 127 -18.80 20.44 10.11
CA VAL A 127 -17.48 20.76 9.55
C VAL A 127 -17.26 22.26 9.64
N SER A 128 -16.39 22.72 10.55
CA SER A 128 -15.84 24.08 10.50
C SER A 128 -14.55 24.02 9.69
N GLN A 129 -14.65 24.42 8.42
CA GLN A 129 -13.46 24.76 7.62
C GLN A 129 -12.97 26.13 8.09
N ASN A 130 -11.80 26.20 8.71
CA ASN A 130 -11.12 27.48 8.90
C ASN A 130 -10.46 27.87 7.58
N GLN A 131 -11.03 28.87 6.91
CA GLN A 131 -10.33 29.65 5.89
C GLN A 131 -9.40 30.65 6.60
N THR A 132 -8.12 30.63 6.26
CA THR A 132 -7.28 31.84 6.19
C THR A 132 -6.09 31.57 5.30
#